data_AF-A0A9D1MCH0-F1
#
_entry.id   AF-A0A9D1MCH0-F1
#
_cell.length_a   1.000
_cell.length_b   1.000
_cell.length_c   1.000
_cell.angle_alpha   90.00
_cell.angle_beta   90.00
_cell.angle_gamma   90.00
#
_symmetry.space_group_name_H-M   'P 1'
#
loop_
_entity.id
_entity.type
_entity.pdbx_description
1 polymer ?
#
loop_
_entity_poly.entity_id
_entity_poly.type
_entity_poly.pdbx_seq_one_letter_code
_entity_poly.pdbx_strand_id
1 'polypeptide(L)'
;MRIEHITIDNFKKIEHMELRFQKGFNLIIGDNSTGKTSVLEAISVALGGFLAGIDNIQSVNFSNDEIRRVCSTIGDGSYNIRYATPITVDCTAIIDNTPFHFVRRKNSAKSSRTTVEPRDICKTATRMASDDSSVLPVISYQSAARMWSQKKNKWNDPFGDDYSRVVGYTDCLDESSNTKMLTNWFRKMEQIIWQNNKTIGEYENAKRSTAEFIKHMTGSGDARVYYDKRSEELMCMIDDERLVRRLFSYALFNDLISDSIILNLISVHSCLARTCSTTF
;
A
#
# COMPACT_ATOMS: atom_id res chain seq x y z
N MET A 1 -7.44 8.41 -7.44
CA MET A 1 -6.31 9.31 -7.11
C MET A 1 -5.17 9.05 -8.08
N ARG A 2 -4.55 10.10 -8.61
CA ARG A 2 -3.35 10.03 -9.47
C ARG A 2 -2.38 11.12 -9.03
N ILE A 3 -1.13 10.76 -8.73
CA ILE A 3 -0.07 11.74 -8.46
C ILE A 3 0.40 12.32 -9.80
N GLU A 4 0.59 13.63 -9.87
CA GLU A 4 1.11 14.33 -11.05
C GLU A 4 2.51 14.88 -10.82
N HIS A 5 2.76 15.43 -9.62
CA HIS A 5 4.02 16.06 -9.29
C HIS A 5 4.36 15.84 -7.83
N ILE A 6 5.64 15.57 -7.54
CA ILE A 6 6.17 15.52 -6.18
C ILE A 6 7.50 16.26 -6.11
N THR A 7 7.67 17.08 -5.06
CA THR A 7 8.96 17.67 -4.66
C THR A 7 9.35 17.13 -3.29
N ILE A 8 10.58 16.65 -3.15
CA ILE A 8 11.11 16.03 -1.93
C ILE A 8 12.31 16.86 -1.45
N ASP A 9 12.28 17.32 -0.20
CA ASP A 9 13.41 18.03 0.41
C ASP A 9 13.86 17.36 1.70
N ASN A 10 15.18 17.29 1.88
CA ASN A 10 15.84 16.80 3.10
C ASN A 10 15.41 15.39 3.55
N PHE A 11 15.12 14.50 2.60
CA PHE A 11 14.69 13.12 2.84
C PHE A 11 15.84 12.12 2.60
N LYS A 12 16.34 11.48 3.66
CA LYS A 12 17.48 10.55 3.64
C LYS A 12 18.70 11.16 2.94
N LYS A 13 19.07 10.66 1.75
CA LYS A 13 20.19 11.21 0.95
C LYS A 13 19.76 12.32 -0.02
N ILE A 14 18.46 12.56 -0.16
CA ILE A 14 17.90 13.56 -1.07
C ILE A 14 17.95 14.92 -0.39
N GLU A 15 18.70 15.85 -0.97
CA GLU A 15 18.65 17.26 -0.58
C GLU A 15 17.43 17.94 -1.17
N HIS A 16 17.26 17.82 -2.49
CA HIS A 16 16.12 18.30 -3.25
C HIS A 16 15.91 17.40 -4.47
N MET A 17 14.66 17.05 -4.78
CA MET A 17 14.29 16.27 -5.98
C MET A 17 12.88 16.60 -6.43
N GLU A 18 12.69 16.79 -7.73
CA GLU A 18 11.38 16.98 -8.35
C GLU A 18 11.08 15.84 -9.33
N LEU A 19 9.84 15.35 -9.30
CA LEU A 19 9.38 14.23 -10.11
C LEU A 19 8.02 14.57 -10.72
N ARG A 20 7.89 14.36 -12.04
CA ARG A 20 6.63 14.48 -12.78
C ARG A 20 6.17 13.11 -13.24
N PHE A 21 4.94 12.76 -12.93
CA PHE A 21 4.35 11.46 -13.24
C PHE A 21 3.42 11.55 -14.44
N GLN A 22 3.56 10.58 -15.35
CA GLN A 22 2.66 10.39 -16.48
C GLN A 22 1.44 9.56 -16.07
N LYS A 23 0.37 9.67 -16.86
CA LYS A 23 -0.81 8.80 -16.69
C LYS A 23 -0.42 7.36 -17.01
N GLY A 24 -0.86 6.42 -16.17
CA GLY A 24 -0.59 5.00 -16.34
C GLY A 24 0.62 4.55 -15.53
N PHE A 25 1.58 3.91 -16.19
CA PHE A 25 2.73 3.30 -15.54
C PHE A 25 3.96 4.23 -15.57
N ASN A 26 4.64 4.35 -14.44
CA ASN A 26 5.86 5.14 -14.30
C ASN A 26 6.97 4.21 -13.79
N LEU A 27 8.12 4.19 -14.48
CA LEU A 27 9.26 3.36 -14.14
C LEU A 27 10.42 4.24 -13.65
N ILE A 28 10.88 3.99 -12.42
CA ILE A 28 12.04 4.67 -11.83
C ILE A 28 13.25 3.74 -11.93
N ILE A 29 14.22 4.13 -12.76
CA ILE A 29 15.47 3.37 -12.98
C ILE A 29 16.64 4.15 -12.39
N GLY A 30 17.62 3.43 -11.86
CA GLY A 30 18.86 3.98 -11.33
C GLY A 30 19.69 2.91 -10.66
N ASP A 31 20.95 3.21 -10.35
CA ASP A 31 21.85 2.24 -9.72
C ASP A 31 21.45 1.91 -8.27
N ASN A 32 22.03 0.86 -7.72
CA ASN A 32 21.84 0.54 -6.30
C ASN A 32 22.29 1.72 -5.42
N SER A 33 21.58 1.94 -4.31
CA SER A 33 21.88 3.01 -3.35
C SER A 33 21.71 4.46 -3.84
N THR A 34 21.13 4.68 -5.01
CA THR A 34 20.84 6.03 -5.58
C THR A 34 19.61 6.71 -4.96
N GLY A 35 18.81 5.99 -4.16
CA GLY A 35 17.64 6.57 -3.48
C GLY A 35 16.28 6.23 -4.10
N LYS A 36 16.19 5.27 -5.04
CA LYS A 36 14.89 4.79 -5.59
C LYS A 36 13.88 4.42 -4.50
N THR A 37 14.31 3.66 -3.49
CA THR A 37 13.48 3.31 -2.34
C THR A 37 13.08 4.55 -1.54
N SER A 38 14.00 5.50 -1.37
CA SER A 38 13.73 6.78 -0.68
C SER A 38 12.68 7.63 -1.37
N VAL A 39 12.64 7.60 -2.70
CA VAL A 39 11.56 8.23 -3.47
C VAL A 39 10.21 7.57 -3.17
N LEU A 40 10.14 6.23 -3.20
CA LEU A 40 8.89 5.52 -2.92
C LEU A 40 8.41 5.73 -1.47
N GLU A 41 9.32 5.74 -0.50
CA GLU A 41 9.00 6.04 0.91
C GLU A 41 8.49 7.48 1.06
N ALA A 42 9.10 8.45 0.40
CA ALA A 42 8.62 9.83 0.39
C ALA A 42 7.21 9.95 -0.21
N ILE A 43 6.94 9.22 -1.31
CA ILE A 43 5.59 9.12 -1.90
C ILE A 43 4.60 8.50 -0.90
N SER A 44 4.99 7.46 -0.16
CA SER A 44 4.15 6.88 0.89
C SER A 44 3.83 7.89 1.99
N VAL A 45 4.79 8.71 2.42
CA VAL A 45 4.51 9.80 3.38
C VAL A 45 3.54 10.83 2.81
N ALA A 46 3.67 11.20 1.54
CA ALA A 46 2.73 12.09 0.84
C ALA A 46 1.30 11.51 0.84
N LEU A 47 1.14 10.25 0.42
CA LEU A 47 -0.15 9.56 0.41
C LEU A 47 -0.75 9.40 1.81
N GLY A 48 0.09 9.38 2.86
CA GLY A 48 -0.34 9.49 4.25
C GLY A 48 -1.17 10.75 4.54
N GLY A 49 -1.05 11.82 3.75
CA GLY A 49 -1.90 13.02 3.86
C GLY A 49 -3.37 12.77 3.54
N PHE A 50 -3.67 11.89 2.57
CA PHE A 50 -5.03 11.44 2.29
C PHE A 50 -5.56 10.56 3.43
N LEU A 51 -4.76 9.58 3.88
CA LEU A 51 -5.13 8.69 4.99
C LEU A 51 -5.36 9.43 6.31
N ALA A 52 -4.70 10.56 6.53
CA ALA A 52 -4.89 11.40 7.72
C ALA A 52 -6.29 12.01 7.84
N GLY A 53 -7.13 11.94 6.80
CA GLY A 53 -8.53 12.34 6.84
C GLY A 53 -9.51 11.17 7.03
N ILE A 54 -9.04 9.93 7.11
CA ILE A 54 -9.88 8.74 7.28
C ILE A 54 -9.79 8.29 8.74
N ASP A 55 -10.95 8.23 9.40
CA ASP A 55 -11.03 7.79 10.80
C ASP A 55 -10.59 6.32 10.95
N ASN A 56 -10.02 6.00 12.11
CA ASN A 56 -9.50 4.67 12.47
C ASN A 56 -8.38 4.11 11.57
N ILE A 57 -7.89 4.88 10.60
CA ILE A 57 -6.76 4.50 9.75
C ILE A 57 -5.50 5.26 10.16
N GLN A 58 -4.41 4.53 10.39
CA GLN A 58 -3.13 5.13 10.74
C GLN A 58 -2.48 5.77 9.50
N SER A 59 -2.18 7.06 9.59
CA SER A 59 -1.42 7.80 8.58
C SER A 59 0.09 7.54 8.70
N VAL A 60 0.81 7.57 7.57
CA VAL A 60 2.27 7.45 7.52
C VAL A 60 2.92 8.80 7.81
N ASN A 61 3.78 8.85 8.81
CA ASN A 61 4.47 10.07 9.27
C ASN A 61 5.98 9.96 9.03
N PHE A 62 6.67 11.12 8.96
CA PHE A 62 8.13 11.14 8.90
C PHE A 62 8.76 10.59 10.18
N SER A 63 9.63 9.60 10.03
CA SER A 63 10.53 9.12 11.07
C SER A 63 11.76 10.03 11.21
N ASN A 64 12.50 9.90 12.32
CA ASN A 64 13.75 10.67 12.50
C ASN A 64 14.90 10.13 11.65
N ASP A 65 14.84 8.86 11.24
CA ASP A 65 15.84 8.23 10.37
C ASP A 65 15.67 8.62 8.90
N GLU A 66 14.51 9.15 8.53
CA GLU A 66 14.25 9.72 7.22
C GLU A 66 14.75 11.15 7.06
N ILE A 67 15.11 11.84 8.14
CA ILE A 67 15.61 13.21 8.06
C ILE A 67 17.07 13.20 7.60
N ARG A 68 17.37 13.95 6.53
CA ARG A 68 18.73 14.10 6.01
C ARG A 68 19.67 14.61 7.10
N ARG A 69 20.83 13.95 7.21
CA ARG A 69 21.89 14.27 8.18
C ARG A 69 23.06 14.91 7.46
N VAL A 70 23.46 16.10 7.92
CA VAL A 70 24.63 16.82 7.40
C VAL A 70 25.72 16.78 8.46
N CYS A 71 26.89 16.26 8.08
CA CYS A 71 28.05 16.19 8.95
C CYS A 71 28.94 17.41 8.71
N SER A 72 29.30 18.12 9.77
CA SER A 72 30.24 19.25 9.72
C SER A 72 31.43 18.97 10.64
N THR A 73 32.64 18.97 10.09
CA THR A 73 33.90 18.88 10.85
C THR A 73 34.13 20.18 11.62
N ILE A 74 34.44 20.06 12.91
CA ILE A 74 34.67 21.21 13.81
C ILE A 74 36.13 21.29 14.26
N GLY A 75 36.85 20.18 14.17
CA GLY A 75 38.30 20.09 14.40
C GLY A 75 38.86 18.82 13.77
N ASP A 76 40.09 18.47 14.13
CA ASP A 76 40.85 17.41 13.45
C ASP A 76 40.30 15.98 13.66
N GLY A 77 39.50 15.78 14.71
CA GLY A 77 38.84 14.49 15.01
C GLY A 77 37.37 14.59 15.43
N SER A 78 36.79 15.80 15.46
CA SER A 78 35.42 16.02 15.94
C SER A 78 34.49 16.45 14.81
N TYR A 79 33.30 15.85 14.77
CA TYR A 79 32.25 16.21 13.83
C TYR A 79 30.91 16.38 14.55
N ASN A 80 30.07 17.27 14.03
CA ASN A 80 28.68 17.41 14.45
C ASN A 80 27.75 16.90 13.36
N ILE A 81 26.70 16.17 13.77
CA ILE A 81 25.59 15.79 12.90
C ILE A 81 24.45 16.79 13.11
N ARG A 82 24.03 17.45 12.03
CA ARG A 82 22.85 18.32 12.01
C ARG A 82 21.74 17.67 11.18
N TYR A 83 20.54 17.66 11.73
CA TYR A 83 19.34 17.26 11.00
C TYR A 83 18.88 18.42 10.09
N ALA A 84 18.83 18.18 8.79
CA ALA A 84 18.32 19.15 7.84
C ALA A 84 16.80 19.22 7.97
N THR A 85 16.31 20.32 8.53
CA THR A 85 14.88 20.57 8.74
C THR A 85 14.53 21.96 8.21
N PRO A 86 13.32 22.16 7.66
CA PRO A 86 12.22 21.19 7.57
C PRO A 86 12.49 20.06 6.56
N ILE A 87 11.94 18.88 6.84
CA ILE A 87 11.76 17.81 5.84
C ILE A 87 10.37 17.98 5.23
N THR A 88 10.29 17.95 3.90
CA THR A 88 9.05 18.18 3.16
C THR A 88 8.87 17.21 2.01
N VAL A 89 7.61 16.84 1.78
CA VAL A 89 7.15 16.24 0.53
C VAL A 89 5.95 17.04 0.05
N ASP A 90 6.13 17.85 -0.98
CA ASP A 90 5.08 18.54 -1.72
C ASP A 90 4.48 17.58 -2.74
N CYS A 91 3.16 17.51 -2.83
CA CYS A 91 2.45 16.61 -3.72
C CYS A 91 1.28 17.30 -4.41
N THR A 92 1.22 17.13 -5.73
CA THR A 92 0.05 17.44 -6.54
C THR A 92 -0.59 16.13 -7.00
N ALA A 93 -1.87 15.95 -6.70
CA ALA A 93 -2.63 14.76 -7.06
C ALA A 93 -4.06 15.09 -7.51
N ILE A 94 -4.60 14.28 -8.40
CA ILE A 94 -5.99 14.39 -8.87
C ILE A 94 -6.85 13.29 -8.23
N ILE A 95 -7.96 13.68 -7.63
CA ILE A 95 -9.02 12.78 -7.13
C ILE A 95 -10.33 13.24 -7.77
N ASP A 96 -11.06 12.33 -8.41
CA ASP A 96 -12.33 12.62 -9.11
C ASP A 96 -12.25 13.86 -10.01
N ASN A 97 -11.22 13.90 -10.86
CA ASN A 97 -10.90 15.01 -11.78
C ASN A 97 -10.65 16.38 -11.09
N THR A 98 -10.56 16.41 -9.76
CA THR A 98 -10.25 17.61 -8.99
C THR A 98 -8.78 17.59 -8.58
N PRO A 99 -8.00 18.64 -8.91
CA PRO A 99 -6.60 18.74 -8.48
C PRO A 99 -6.52 19.15 -7.01
N PHE A 100 -5.59 18.51 -6.29
CA PHE A 100 -5.22 18.83 -4.93
C PHE A 100 -3.73 19.08 -4.87
N HIS A 101 -3.35 20.17 -4.22
CA HIS A 101 -1.98 20.47 -3.83
C HIS A 101 -1.89 20.44 -2.32
N PHE A 102 -0.92 19.71 -1.78
CA PHE A 102 -0.69 19.65 -0.34
C PHE A 102 0.77 19.28 -0.04
N VAL A 103 1.25 19.72 1.11
CA VAL A 103 2.61 19.50 1.60
C VAL A 103 2.55 18.70 2.90
N ARG A 104 3.29 17.60 2.95
CA ARG A 104 3.64 16.92 4.20
C ARG A 104 4.91 17.55 4.75
N ARG A 105 4.90 18.01 6.00
CA ARG A 105 6.05 18.70 6.61
C ARG A 105 6.32 18.22 8.03
N LYS A 106 7.60 18.18 8.40
CA LYS A 106 8.06 18.11 9.80
C LYS A 106 9.16 19.15 10.04
N ASN A 107 8.86 20.09 10.95
CA ASN A 107 9.68 21.28 11.19
C ASN A 107 10.93 21.04 12.05
N SER A 108 10.98 19.94 12.79
CA SER A 108 12.09 19.63 13.68
C SER A 108 12.20 18.13 13.91
N ALA A 109 13.43 17.63 14.08
CA ALA A 109 13.69 16.26 14.51
C ALA A 109 13.10 15.92 15.90
N LYS A 110 12.84 16.93 16.72
CA LYS A 110 12.17 16.76 18.03
C LYS A 110 10.65 16.67 17.92
N SER A 111 10.06 17.09 16.79
CA SER A 111 8.61 17.00 16.58
C SER A 111 8.20 15.56 16.35
N SER A 112 7.22 15.08 17.10
CA SER A 112 6.56 13.80 16.81
C SER A 112 5.56 13.90 15.65
N ARG A 113 5.12 15.10 15.29
CA ARG A 113 4.00 15.33 14.35
C ARG A 113 4.50 15.67 12.95
N THR A 114 3.90 15.02 11.96
CA THR A 114 3.92 15.41 10.55
C THR A 114 2.62 16.15 10.23
N THR A 115 2.70 17.33 9.61
CA THR A 115 1.54 18.12 9.23
C THR A 115 1.15 17.88 7.77
N VAL A 116 -0.10 18.16 7.42
CA VAL A 116 -0.61 18.25 6.04
C VAL A 116 -1.15 19.65 5.84
N GLU A 117 -0.65 20.39 4.86
CA GLU A 117 -1.14 21.75 4.54
C GLU A 117 -1.13 22.00 3.02
N PRO A 118 -2.22 22.49 2.43
CA PRO A 118 -3.57 22.65 2.99
C PRO A 118 -4.25 21.33 3.38
N ARG A 119 -5.28 21.38 4.24
CA ARG A 119 -6.01 20.19 4.73
C ARG A 119 -7.15 19.71 3.83
N ASP A 120 -7.29 20.27 2.63
CA ASP A 120 -8.43 19.99 1.76
C ASP A 120 -8.43 18.54 1.25
N ILE A 121 -7.25 17.94 1.09
CA ILE A 121 -7.12 16.49 0.81
C ILE A 121 -7.68 15.64 1.96
N CYS A 122 -7.44 16.03 3.22
CA CYS A 122 -7.98 15.32 4.38
C CYS A 122 -9.49 15.46 4.45
N LYS A 123 -10.02 16.67 4.26
CA LYS A 123 -11.47 16.93 4.24
C LYS A 123 -12.17 16.13 3.14
N THR A 124 -11.53 16.04 1.97
CA THR A 124 -12.02 15.24 0.85
C THR A 124 -12.03 13.76 1.19
N ALA A 125 -10.96 13.25 1.81
CA ALA A 125 -10.89 11.87 2.28
C ALA A 125 -12.01 11.55 3.29
N THR A 126 -12.24 12.44 4.27
CA THR A 126 -13.34 12.29 5.24
C THR A 126 -14.69 12.24 4.53
N ARG A 127 -14.96 13.17 3.61
CA ARG A 127 -16.21 13.20 2.83
C ARG A 127 -16.41 11.92 2.02
N MET A 128 -15.37 11.44 1.35
CA MET A 128 -15.44 10.20 0.55
C MET A 128 -15.61 8.95 1.41
N ALA A 129 -15.08 8.95 2.63
CA ALA A 129 -15.24 7.85 3.58
C ALA A 129 -16.67 7.77 4.13
N SER A 130 -17.32 8.91 4.33
CA SER A 130 -18.71 8.99 4.83
C SER A 130 -19.79 8.88 3.74
N ASP A 131 -19.41 9.00 2.47
CA ASP A 131 -20.33 8.91 1.34
C ASP A 131 -20.25 7.51 0.70
N ASP A 132 -21.33 6.73 0.86
CA ASP A 132 -21.43 5.37 0.32
C ASP A 132 -21.35 5.33 -1.22
N SER A 133 -21.71 6.43 -1.90
CA SER A 133 -21.66 6.53 -3.36
C SER A 133 -20.27 6.92 -3.90
N SER A 134 -19.40 7.47 -3.04
CA SER A 134 -18.05 7.88 -3.43
C SER A 134 -17.18 6.67 -3.80
N VAL A 135 -16.29 6.82 -4.78
CA VAL A 135 -15.33 5.77 -5.17
C VAL A 135 -13.98 6.06 -4.53
N LEU A 136 -13.61 5.25 -3.53
CA LEU A 136 -12.36 5.40 -2.81
C LEU A 136 -11.13 5.05 -3.68
N PRO A 137 -10.05 5.85 -3.62
CA PRO A 137 -8.86 5.59 -4.43
C PRO A 137 -8.11 4.34 -3.99
N VAL A 138 -7.65 3.56 -4.96
CA VAL A 138 -6.73 2.44 -4.71
C VAL A 138 -5.34 2.96 -4.37
N ILE A 139 -4.87 2.62 -3.17
CA ILE A 139 -3.53 2.93 -2.68
C ILE A 139 -2.88 1.63 -2.21
N SER A 140 -1.68 1.34 -2.70
CA SER A 140 -0.90 0.18 -2.25
C SER A 140 0.59 0.48 -2.39
N TYR A 141 1.31 0.35 -1.29
CA TYR A 141 2.77 0.36 -1.26
C TYR A 141 3.31 -1.06 -1.17
N GLN A 142 4.34 -1.34 -1.95
CA GLN A 142 4.84 -2.68 -2.19
C GLN A 142 6.38 -2.67 -2.12
N SER A 143 6.94 -2.70 -0.91
CA SER A 143 8.40 -2.74 -0.68
C SER A 143 9.00 -4.11 -1.04
N ALA A 144 10.26 -4.13 -1.47
CA ALA A 144 11.02 -5.38 -1.67
C ALA A 144 11.24 -6.14 -0.34
N ALA A 145 11.26 -5.44 0.80
CA ALA A 145 11.46 -6.03 2.12
C ALA A 145 10.35 -7.03 2.51
N ARG A 146 9.16 -6.94 1.90
CA ARG A 146 8.01 -7.82 2.18
C ARG A 146 8.28 -9.30 1.91
N MET A 147 9.27 -9.61 1.07
CA MET A 147 9.68 -10.99 0.78
C MET A 147 10.34 -11.68 1.98
N TRP A 148 10.99 -10.91 2.86
CA TRP A 148 11.69 -11.43 4.05
C TRP A 148 11.07 -10.99 5.37
N SER A 149 10.28 -9.90 5.38
CA SER A 149 9.65 -9.34 6.58
C SER A 149 8.15 -9.60 6.60
N GLN A 150 7.73 -10.58 7.41
CA GLN A 150 6.34 -10.75 7.80
C GLN A 150 6.11 -10.05 9.14
N LYS A 151 5.07 -9.23 9.24
CA LYS A 151 4.67 -8.59 10.51
C LYS A 151 4.43 -9.67 11.56
N LYS A 152 5.15 -9.58 12.70
CA LYS A 152 4.78 -10.35 13.90
C LYS A 152 3.34 -9.98 14.26
N ASN A 153 2.54 -10.98 14.62
CA ASN A 153 1.12 -10.87 14.90
C ASN A 153 0.81 -9.61 15.74
N LYS A 154 0.17 -8.61 15.13
CA LYS A 154 -0.70 -7.73 15.90
C LYS A 154 -1.93 -8.57 16.23
N TRP A 155 -2.23 -8.71 17.51
CA TRP A 155 -3.37 -9.46 18.02
C TRP A 155 -4.73 -8.84 17.66
N ASN A 156 -4.75 -7.75 16.90
CA ASN A 156 -5.97 -7.04 16.55
C ASN A 156 -6.43 -7.45 15.14
N ASP A 157 -7.57 -8.14 15.07
CA ASP A 157 -8.27 -8.40 13.81
C ASP A 157 -8.98 -7.10 13.41
N PRO A 158 -8.54 -6.38 12.36
CA PRO A 158 -9.14 -5.10 11.99
C PRO A 158 -10.62 -5.25 11.58
N PHE A 159 -11.07 -6.48 11.30
CA PHE A 159 -12.47 -6.81 11.03
C PHE A 159 -13.30 -7.16 12.27
N GLY A 160 -12.71 -7.13 13.47
CA GLY A 160 -13.39 -7.43 14.72
C GLY A 160 -14.32 -6.30 15.16
N ASP A 161 -13.80 -5.07 15.18
CA ASP A 161 -14.48 -3.89 15.74
C ASP A 161 -15.16 -2.99 14.69
N ASP A 162 -14.63 -2.97 13.45
CA ASP A 162 -15.17 -2.19 12.35
C ASP A 162 -15.14 -3.02 11.06
N TYR A 163 -16.23 -3.02 10.29
CA TYR A 163 -16.31 -3.68 8.98
C TYR A 163 -16.64 -2.68 7.85
N SER A 164 -16.31 -1.42 8.08
CA SER A 164 -16.48 -0.35 7.11
C SER A 164 -15.58 -0.54 5.88
N ARG A 165 -15.99 0.09 4.77
CA ARG A 165 -15.24 0.09 3.51
C ARG A 165 -13.82 0.68 3.63
N VAL A 166 -13.56 1.49 4.66
CA VAL A 166 -12.25 2.14 4.87
C VAL A 166 -11.20 1.21 5.49
N VAL A 167 -11.62 0.09 6.08
CA VAL A 167 -10.71 -0.93 6.65
C VAL A 167 -9.69 -1.43 5.63
N GLY A 168 -10.01 -1.38 4.33
CA GLY A 168 -9.07 -1.72 3.25
C GLY A 168 -7.81 -0.84 3.19
N TYR A 169 -7.81 0.34 3.83
CA TYR A 169 -6.62 1.19 3.96
C TYR A 169 -5.71 0.80 5.13
N THR A 170 -6.11 -0.16 5.97
CA THR A 170 -5.26 -0.68 7.04
C THR A 170 -3.96 -1.22 6.46
N ASP A 171 -2.83 -0.70 6.96
CA ASP A 171 -1.48 -1.06 6.51
C ASP A 171 -1.22 -0.89 4.98
N CYS A 172 -2.05 -0.15 4.23
CA CYS A 172 -1.92 -0.06 2.76
C CYS A 172 -0.66 0.66 2.26
N LEU A 173 -0.02 1.45 3.12
CA LEU A 173 1.24 2.14 2.87
C LEU A 173 2.41 1.59 3.71
N ASP A 174 2.21 0.43 4.35
CA ASP A 174 3.24 -0.21 5.16
C ASP A 174 4.19 -1.06 4.31
N GLU A 175 5.44 -1.20 4.74
CA GLU A 175 6.45 -1.99 4.04
C GLU A 175 6.22 -3.50 4.12
N SER A 176 5.52 -3.95 5.17
CA SER A 176 5.33 -5.36 5.49
C SER A 176 3.95 -5.86 5.07
N SER A 177 3.87 -7.12 4.65
CA SER A 177 2.59 -7.70 4.24
C SER A 177 1.77 -8.17 5.45
N ASN A 178 0.50 -7.76 5.53
CA ASN A 178 -0.46 -8.27 6.51
C ASN A 178 -1.25 -9.46 5.93
N THR A 179 -0.57 -10.60 5.81
CA THR A 179 -1.16 -11.80 5.20
C THR A 179 -2.34 -12.36 5.99
N LYS A 180 -2.31 -12.23 7.32
CA LYS A 180 -3.38 -12.69 8.22
C LYS A 180 -4.65 -11.87 8.10
N MET A 181 -4.56 -10.55 7.88
CA MET A 181 -5.73 -9.71 7.64
C MET A 181 -6.54 -10.24 6.45
N LEU A 182 -5.87 -10.54 5.32
CA LEU A 182 -6.53 -11.13 4.16
C LEU A 182 -7.19 -12.49 4.51
N THR A 183 -6.47 -13.38 5.19
CA THR A 183 -7.01 -14.70 5.58
C THR A 183 -8.23 -14.56 6.51
N ASN A 184 -8.18 -13.64 7.49
CA ASN A 184 -9.29 -13.36 8.39
C ASN A 184 -10.52 -12.80 7.64
N TRP A 185 -10.29 -11.92 6.66
CA TRP A 185 -11.35 -11.39 5.80
C TRP A 185 -12.05 -12.50 5.02
N PHE A 186 -11.29 -13.37 4.36
CA PHE A 186 -11.83 -14.54 3.65
C PHE A 186 -12.61 -15.47 4.59
N ARG A 187 -12.05 -15.78 5.76
CA ARG A 187 -12.72 -16.58 6.79
C ARG A 187 -14.07 -15.99 7.20
N LYS A 188 -14.13 -14.67 7.42
CA LYS A 188 -15.36 -13.95 7.80
C LYS A 188 -16.38 -13.95 6.66
N MET A 189 -15.94 -13.76 5.41
CA MET A 189 -16.82 -13.84 4.24
C MET A 189 -17.46 -15.24 4.09
N GLU A 190 -16.68 -16.31 4.22
CA GLU A 190 -17.21 -17.68 4.22
C GLU A 190 -18.23 -17.93 5.33
N GLN A 191 -17.97 -17.40 6.54
CA GLN A 191 -18.92 -17.49 7.66
C GLN A 191 -20.24 -16.78 7.36
N ILE A 192 -20.20 -15.59 6.76
CA ILE A 192 -21.39 -14.82 6.39
C ILE A 192 -22.18 -15.54 5.27
N ILE A 193 -21.48 -16.09 4.27
CA ILE A 193 -22.10 -16.89 3.19
C ILE A 193 -22.84 -18.07 3.79
N TRP A 194 -22.20 -18.80 4.71
CA TRP A 194 -22.80 -19.96 5.37
C TRP A 194 -24.01 -19.59 6.23
N GLN A 195 -23.91 -18.52 7.04
CA GLN A 195 -25.00 -18.07 7.91
C GLN A 195 -26.23 -17.57 7.13
N ASN A 196 -26.00 -16.81 6.06
CA ASN A 196 -27.09 -16.18 5.31
C ASN A 196 -27.55 -16.98 4.08
N ASN A 197 -26.88 -18.10 3.79
CA ASN A 197 -27.10 -18.94 2.61
C ASN A 197 -27.16 -18.11 1.31
N LYS A 198 -26.24 -17.16 1.17
CA LYS A 198 -26.20 -16.20 0.05
C LYS A 198 -24.77 -15.94 -0.39
N THR A 199 -24.56 -15.88 -1.70
CA THR A 199 -23.29 -15.46 -2.30
C THR A 199 -23.01 -13.97 -2.04
N ILE A 200 -21.76 -13.62 -1.77
CA ILE A 200 -21.32 -12.24 -1.53
C ILE A 200 -20.54 -11.76 -2.76
N GLY A 201 -20.99 -10.68 -3.39
CA GLY A 201 -20.41 -10.17 -4.64
C GLY A 201 -18.95 -9.75 -4.49
N GLU A 202 -18.63 -9.04 -3.41
CA GLU A 202 -17.27 -8.62 -3.05
C GLU A 202 -16.32 -9.82 -2.95
N TYR A 203 -16.79 -10.89 -2.32
CA TYR A 203 -16.02 -12.10 -2.11
C TYR A 203 -15.74 -12.84 -3.42
N GLU A 204 -16.76 -13.01 -4.27
CA GLU A 204 -16.60 -13.64 -5.58
C GLU A 204 -15.68 -12.82 -6.50
N ASN A 205 -15.82 -11.50 -6.48
CA ASN A 205 -14.95 -10.61 -7.27
C ASN A 205 -13.49 -10.67 -6.80
N ALA A 206 -13.24 -10.75 -5.49
CA ALA A 206 -11.89 -10.93 -4.96
C ALA A 206 -11.28 -12.28 -5.39
N LYS A 207 -12.03 -13.38 -5.26
CA LYS A 207 -11.59 -14.71 -5.72
C LYS A 207 -11.30 -14.71 -7.21
N ARG A 208 -12.21 -14.19 -8.03
CA ARG A 208 -12.10 -14.14 -9.49
C ARG A 208 -10.91 -13.31 -9.93
N SER A 209 -10.73 -12.11 -9.40
CA SER A 209 -9.61 -11.23 -9.75
C SER A 209 -8.27 -11.89 -9.41
N THR A 210 -8.20 -12.60 -8.27
CA THR A 210 -6.99 -13.34 -7.88
C THR A 210 -6.74 -14.51 -8.83
N ALA A 211 -7.78 -15.27 -9.16
CA ALA A 211 -7.69 -16.41 -10.07
C ALA A 211 -7.26 -15.98 -11.47
N GLU A 212 -7.85 -14.92 -12.03
CA GLU A 212 -7.47 -14.36 -13.34
C GLU A 212 -6.01 -13.91 -13.35
N PHE A 213 -5.55 -13.25 -12.28
CA PHE A 213 -4.13 -12.88 -12.15
C PHE A 213 -3.20 -14.11 -12.12
N ILE A 214 -3.57 -15.16 -11.38
CA ILE A 214 -2.79 -16.40 -11.32
C ILE A 214 -2.74 -17.07 -12.70
N LYS A 215 -3.86 -17.17 -13.42
CA LYS A 215 -3.92 -17.71 -14.79
C LYS A 215 -2.95 -16.97 -15.72
N HIS A 216 -2.92 -15.65 -15.63
CA HIS A 216 -2.02 -14.84 -16.45
C HIS A 216 -0.54 -15.06 -16.11
N MET A 217 -0.20 -15.28 -14.84
CA MET A 217 1.19 -15.52 -14.43
C MET A 217 1.68 -16.93 -14.76
N THR A 218 0.84 -17.95 -14.61
CA THR A 218 1.26 -19.36 -14.82
C THR A 218 1.02 -19.86 -16.23
N GLY A 219 0.23 -19.15 -17.05
CA GLY A 219 -0.23 -19.65 -18.35
C GLY A 219 -1.25 -20.79 -18.25
N SER A 220 -1.77 -21.08 -17.04
CA SER A 220 -2.73 -22.15 -16.78
C SER A 220 -4.15 -21.82 -17.27
N GLY A 221 -4.89 -22.85 -17.67
CA GLY A 221 -6.27 -22.73 -18.13
C GLY A 221 -7.30 -22.63 -17.00
N ASP A 222 -7.08 -23.37 -15.91
CA ASP A 222 -7.94 -23.31 -14.73
C ASP A 222 -7.17 -22.92 -13.46
N ALA A 223 -7.70 -21.93 -12.76
CA ALA A 223 -7.21 -21.46 -11.49
C ALA A 223 -8.41 -21.08 -10.63
N ARG A 224 -8.43 -21.54 -9.39
CA ARG A 224 -9.50 -21.21 -8.43
C ARG A 224 -8.91 -20.88 -7.09
N VAL A 225 -9.39 -19.81 -6.47
CA VAL A 225 -8.97 -19.40 -5.13
C VAL A 225 -10.12 -19.65 -4.17
N TYR A 226 -9.84 -20.24 -3.02
CA TYR A 226 -10.85 -20.52 -2.01
C TYR A 226 -10.22 -20.53 -0.62
N TYR A 227 -11.04 -20.32 0.40
CA TYR A 227 -10.62 -20.48 1.79
C TYR A 227 -10.90 -21.91 2.24
N ASP A 228 -9.86 -22.61 2.73
CA ASP A 228 -10.02 -23.97 3.24
C ASP A 228 -10.19 -23.96 4.75
N LYS A 229 -11.37 -24.37 5.22
CA LYS A 229 -11.68 -24.36 6.66
C LYS A 229 -10.86 -25.38 7.46
N ARG A 230 -10.33 -26.44 6.83
CA ARG A 230 -9.55 -27.48 7.52
C ARG A 230 -8.16 -26.98 7.89
N SER A 231 -7.49 -26.32 6.96
CA SER A 231 -6.17 -25.70 7.15
C SER A 231 -6.25 -24.29 7.75
N GLU A 232 -7.43 -23.65 7.70
CA GLU A 232 -7.61 -22.22 8.00
C GLU A 232 -6.70 -21.31 7.17
N GLU A 233 -6.38 -21.74 5.94
CA GLU A 233 -5.54 -21.01 5.01
C GLU A 233 -6.26 -20.74 3.67
N LEU A 234 -5.71 -19.78 2.93
CA LEU A 234 -6.11 -19.52 1.56
C LEU A 234 -5.41 -20.52 0.63
N MET A 235 -6.20 -21.15 -0.23
CA MET A 235 -5.77 -22.18 -1.16
C MET A 235 -6.00 -21.71 -2.60
N CYS A 236 -5.18 -22.23 -3.50
CA CYS A 236 -5.44 -22.17 -4.93
C CYS A 236 -5.39 -23.58 -5.53
N MET A 237 -6.33 -23.84 -6.44
CA MET A 237 -6.24 -24.94 -7.41
C MET A 237 -5.64 -24.38 -8.69
N ILE A 238 -4.63 -25.03 -9.25
CA ILE A 238 -4.11 -24.75 -10.60
C ILE A 238 -4.03 -26.08 -11.33
N ASP A 239 -4.76 -26.23 -12.44
CA ASP A 239 -4.76 -27.47 -13.26
C ASP A 239 -4.88 -28.76 -12.39
N ASP A 240 -5.83 -28.75 -11.45
CA ASP A 240 -6.12 -29.79 -10.45
C ASP A 240 -5.07 -30.02 -9.32
N GLU A 241 -3.97 -29.28 -9.32
CA GLU A 241 -3.02 -29.26 -8.20
C GLU A 241 -3.41 -28.28 -7.10
N ARG A 242 -3.30 -28.72 -5.84
CA ARG A 242 -3.57 -27.91 -4.65
C ARG A 242 -2.31 -27.22 -4.15
N LEU A 243 -2.31 -25.90 -4.19
CA LEU A 243 -1.22 -25.08 -3.70
C LEU A 243 -1.68 -24.23 -2.51
N VAL A 244 -0.92 -24.32 -1.42
CA VAL A 244 -1.06 -23.47 -0.24
C VAL A 244 -0.54 -22.07 -0.54
N ARG A 245 -1.19 -21.03 -0.01
CA ARG A 245 -0.79 -19.64 -0.27
C ARG A 245 0.68 -19.30 -0.06
N ARG A 246 1.32 -19.90 0.95
CA ARG A 246 2.75 -19.67 1.22
C ARG A 246 3.65 -20.12 0.06
N LEU A 247 3.19 -21.07 -0.75
CA LEU A 247 3.89 -21.56 -1.93
C LEU A 247 3.74 -20.63 -3.15
N PHE A 248 2.80 -19.68 -3.15
CA PHE A 248 2.71 -18.68 -4.24
C PHE A 248 3.92 -17.75 -4.31
N SER A 249 4.61 -17.51 -3.20
CA SER A 249 5.84 -16.68 -3.21
C SER A 249 7.09 -17.46 -3.60
N TYR A 250 7.06 -18.80 -3.56
CA TYR A 250 8.23 -19.66 -3.78
C TYR A 250 8.15 -20.45 -5.09
N ALA A 251 6.98 -20.99 -5.46
CA ALA A 251 6.81 -21.80 -6.68
C ALA A 251 6.76 -20.94 -7.95
N LEU A 252 6.01 -19.83 -7.94
CA LEU A 252 6.03 -18.84 -9.04
C LEU A 252 7.42 -18.18 -9.21
N PHE A 253 8.26 -18.24 -8.18
CA PHE A 253 9.58 -17.60 -8.17
C PHE A 253 10.62 -18.43 -8.93
N ASN A 254 10.55 -19.77 -8.90
CA ASN A 254 11.54 -20.60 -9.61
C ASN A 254 11.37 -20.57 -11.13
N ASP A 255 10.14 -20.47 -11.64
CA ASP A 255 9.89 -20.40 -13.10
C ASP A 255 10.10 -18.99 -13.68
N LEU A 256 10.05 -17.93 -12.87
CA LEU A 256 10.25 -16.53 -13.29
C LEU A 256 11.69 -16.02 -13.10
N ILE A 257 12.63 -16.84 -12.61
CA ILE A 257 14.05 -16.44 -12.46
C ILE A 257 14.85 -16.53 -13.78
N SER A 258 14.35 -17.18 -14.84
CA SER A 258 15.10 -17.16 -16.12
C SER A 258 15.01 -15.82 -16.86
N ASP A 259 13.97 -15.01 -16.63
CA ASP A 259 13.80 -13.74 -17.32
C ASP A 259 13.45 -12.59 -16.38
N SER A 260 14.27 -11.55 -16.44
CA SER A 260 14.33 -10.45 -15.51
C SER A 260 13.07 -9.56 -15.56
N ILE A 261 12.04 -9.81 -14.73
CA ILE A 261 11.03 -8.82 -14.28
C ILE A 261 10.36 -9.36 -13.00
N ILE A 262 10.51 -8.64 -11.87
CA ILE A 262 9.85 -8.98 -10.61
C ILE A 262 8.42 -8.43 -10.63
N LEU A 263 7.43 -9.29 -10.89
CA LEU A 263 6.01 -9.01 -10.70
C LEU A 263 5.51 -9.82 -9.51
N ASN A 264 5.28 -9.14 -8.37
CA ASN A 264 4.86 -9.77 -7.12
C ASN A 264 3.45 -9.33 -6.71
N LEU A 265 2.52 -10.29 -6.82
CA LEU A 265 1.47 -10.69 -5.88
C LEU A 265 0.81 -9.62 -4.97
N ILE A 266 -0.53 -9.59 -5.09
CA ILE A 266 -1.54 -9.11 -4.12
C ILE A 266 -1.82 -7.59 -4.18
N SER A 267 -2.54 -7.18 -5.22
CA SER A 267 -3.39 -5.98 -5.25
C SER A 267 -4.88 -6.35 -5.31
N VAL A 268 -5.29 -7.42 -4.61
CA VAL A 268 -6.70 -7.85 -4.55
C VAL A 268 -7.47 -7.06 -3.49
N HIS A 269 -6.79 -6.53 -2.46
CA HIS A 269 -7.46 -5.78 -1.40
C HIS A 269 -8.00 -4.42 -1.86
N SER A 270 -7.45 -3.85 -2.93
CA SER A 270 -7.85 -2.54 -3.44
C SER A 270 -8.87 -2.60 -4.58
N CYS A 271 -9.10 -3.77 -5.19
CA CYS A 271 -10.11 -3.91 -6.25
C CYS A 271 -11.56 -3.85 -5.71
N LEU A 272 -11.74 -4.04 -4.41
CA LEU A 272 -13.04 -4.05 -3.74
C LEU A 272 -13.76 -2.70 -3.69
N ALA A 273 -13.07 -1.59 -4.02
CA ALA A 273 -13.71 -0.28 -4.13
C ALA A 273 -14.46 -0.06 -5.46
N ARG A 274 -14.46 -1.03 -6.40
CA ARG A 274 -14.84 -0.80 -7.80
C ARG A 274 -16.01 -1.61 -8.36
N THR A 275 -16.70 -2.44 -7.58
CA THR A 275 -17.73 -3.35 -8.16
C THR A 275 -19.19 -3.03 -7.84
N CYS A 276 -19.51 -1.90 -7.20
CA CYS A 276 -20.89 -1.41 -7.06
C CYS A 276 -21.17 -0.26 -8.04
N SER A 277 -21.05 -0.48 -9.35
CA SER A 277 -21.63 0.40 -10.39
C SER A 277 -21.41 -0.16 -11.80
N THR A 278 -21.87 -1.39 -12.04
CA THR A 278 -22.23 -1.83 -13.40
C THR A 278 -23.12 -3.06 -13.28
N THR A 279 -24.42 -2.81 -13.20
CA THR A 279 -25.45 -3.79 -13.56
C THR A 279 -25.91 -3.40 -14.97
N PHE A 280 -26.03 -4.39 -15.85
CA PHE A 280 -26.93 -4.31 -17.00
C PHE A 280 -28.37 -4.05 -16.51
#